data_AF-A0A1Q7PDI5-F1
#
_entry.id   AF-A0A1Q7PDI5-F1
#
_cell.length_a   1.000
_cell.length_b   1.000
_cell.length_c   1.000
_cell.angle_alpha   90.00
_cell.angle_beta   90.00
_cell.angle_gamma   90.00
#
_symmetry.space_group_name_H-M   'P 1'
#
loop_
_entity.id
_entity.type
_entity.pdbx_description
1 polymer ?
#
loop_
_entity_poly.entity_id
_entity_poly.type
_entity_poly.pdbx_seq_one_letter_code
_entity_poly.pdbx_strand_id
1 'polypeptide(L)'
;MTTKAHCLKTRARSALFVASTLLGLLWLGGCATAPRLEGNHNQQAMVGKTKDQVLSCAGSPLRQATEGELTLLRYYREAPILEESFATSKASRPGIHHGCWATVILQEGRVVEVQYRFVPSTVDASNDCEEIFVPCVQ
;
A
#
# COMPACT_ATOMS: atom_id res chain seq x y z
N MET A 1 -64.15 55.23 17.41
CA MET A 1 -63.51 54.25 16.49
C MET A 1 -62.62 55.05 15.56
N THR A 2 -61.31 54.88 15.41
CA THR A 2 -60.36 53.81 15.73
C THR A 2 -58.97 54.46 15.88
N THR A 3 -58.18 53.96 16.84
CA THR A 3 -56.82 54.40 17.15
C THR A 3 -55.80 53.80 16.18
N LYS A 4 -54.89 54.65 15.69
CA LYS A 4 -53.64 54.23 15.00
C LYS A 4 -52.75 53.47 15.99
N ALA A 5 -52.10 52.40 15.53
CA ALA A 5 -51.03 51.74 16.27
C ALA A 5 -49.75 51.70 15.43
N HIS A 6 -48.70 52.18 16.09
CA HIS A 6 -47.35 52.40 15.61
C HIS A 6 -46.57 51.09 15.40
N CYS A 7 -45.70 51.11 14.40
CA CYS A 7 -44.64 50.15 14.14
C CYS A 7 -43.46 50.37 15.11
N LEU A 8 -42.93 49.33 15.75
CA LEU A 8 -41.56 49.20 16.29
C LEU A 8 -41.46 47.84 17.04
N LYS A 9 -40.42 47.01 17.02
CA LYS A 9 -39.25 46.73 16.17
C LYS A 9 -38.58 45.50 16.82
N THR A 10 -37.70 44.82 16.07
CA THR A 10 -36.56 44.01 16.58
C THR A 10 -36.82 42.70 17.35
N ARG A 11 -36.52 41.57 16.70
CA ARG A 11 -35.29 40.74 16.93
C ARG A 11 -35.36 39.46 16.08
N ALA A 12 -34.92 39.54 14.83
CA ALA A 12 -34.85 38.41 13.91
C ALA A 12 -33.38 38.14 13.49
N ARG A 13 -32.47 37.99 14.46
CA ARG A 13 -31.04 37.81 14.15
C ARG A 13 -30.29 36.72 14.93
N SER A 14 -30.92 36.03 15.89
CA SER A 14 -30.19 35.09 16.75
C SER A 14 -30.50 33.61 16.54
N ALA A 15 -31.45 33.23 15.67
CA ALA A 15 -31.87 31.83 15.54
C ALA A 15 -31.35 31.11 14.28
N LEU A 16 -30.73 31.81 13.32
CA LEU A 16 -30.29 31.17 12.05
C LEU A 16 -28.85 30.61 12.07
N PHE A 17 -28.03 30.98 13.06
CA PHE A 17 -26.62 30.57 13.06
C PHE A 17 -26.32 29.22 13.73
N VAL A 18 -27.29 28.63 14.44
CA VAL A 18 -27.06 27.37 15.17
C VAL A 18 -27.34 26.13 14.32
N ALA A 19 -28.18 26.24 13.29
CA ALA A 19 -28.59 25.08 12.48
C ALA A 19 -27.61 24.74 11.33
N SER A 20 -26.74 25.68 10.91
CA SER A 20 -25.87 25.48 9.75
C SER A 20 -24.52 24.82 10.08
N THR A 21 -24.11 24.72 11.34
CA THR A 21 -22.81 24.18 11.74
C THR A 21 -22.81 22.67 12.02
N LEU A 22 -23.98 22.04 12.16
CA LEU A 22 -24.09 20.61 12.49
C LEU A 22 -24.13 19.66 11.27
N LEU A 23 -24.33 20.18 10.05
CA LEU A 23 -24.50 19.34 8.85
C LEU A 23 -23.23 19.18 7.99
N GLY A 24 -22.09 19.73 8.42
CA GLY A 24 -20.83 19.71 7.66
C GLY A 24 -19.85 18.59 8.02
N LEU A 25 -20.14 17.77 9.03
CA LEU A 25 -19.14 16.84 9.62
C LEU A 25 -19.22 15.39 9.12
N LEU A 26 -20.09 15.08 8.15
CA LEU A 26 -20.37 13.69 7.73
C LEU A 26 -19.62 13.20 6.48
N TRP A 27 -18.61 13.93 6.00
CA TRP A 27 -17.89 13.58 4.76
C TRP A 27 -16.38 13.34 4.95
N LEU A 28 -15.99 12.68 6.04
CA LEU A 28 -14.63 12.14 6.20
C LEU A 28 -14.63 10.62 6.01
N GLY A 29 -15.20 10.16 4.90
CA GLY A 29 -14.98 8.81 4.39
C GLY A 29 -13.65 8.77 3.66
N GLY A 30 -12.55 8.61 4.39
CA GLY A 30 -11.25 8.36 3.77
C GLY A 30 -11.26 6.98 3.11
N CYS A 31 -10.93 6.90 1.82
CA CYS A 31 -10.45 5.64 1.26
C CYS A 31 -9.22 5.25 2.07
N ALA A 32 -9.32 4.19 2.87
CA ALA A 32 -8.18 3.59 3.53
C ALA A 32 -7.31 2.94 2.44
N THR A 33 -6.44 3.73 1.80
CA THR A 33 -5.32 3.18 1.05
C THR A 33 -4.42 2.52 2.09
N ALA A 34 -4.20 1.21 1.94
CA ALA A 34 -3.27 0.49 2.79
C ALA A 34 -1.94 1.27 2.86
N PRO A 35 -1.27 1.34 4.03
CA PRO A 35 -0.03 2.07 4.17
C PRO A 35 0.96 1.56 3.11
N ARG A 36 1.21 2.41 2.12
CA ARG A 36 2.26 2.21 1.13
C ARG A 36 3.54 2.42 1.93
N LEU A 37 4.22 1.33 2.33
CA LEU A 37 5.60 1.45 2.77
C LEU A 37 6.31 2.30 1.72
N GLU A 38 7.00 3.37 2.12
CA GLU A 38 7.69 4.25 1.18
C GLU A 38 8.46 3.39 0.19
N GLY A 39 8.00 3.45 -1.06
CA GLY A 39 8.02 2.27 -1.92
C GLY A 39 9.44 1.84 -2.20
N ASN A 40 9.71 0.59 -1.89
CA ASN A 40 10.98 -0.02 -2.17
C ASN A 40 11.29 0.14 -3.67
N HIS A 41 12.51 0.59 -3.99
CA HIS A 41 12.87 1.11 -5.31
C HIS A 41 12.54 0.13 -6.45
N ASN A 42 12.82 -1.16 -6.25
CA ASN A 42 12.59 -2.17 -7.26
C ASN A 42 11.10 -2.47 -7.45
N GLN A 43 10.30 -2.43 -6.38
CA GLN A 43 8.83 -2.52 -6.46
C GLN A 43 8.25 -1.49 -7.45
N GLN A 44 8.72 -0.24 -7.38
CA GLN A 44 8.25 0.83 -8.26
C GLN A 44 8.77 0.68 -9.69
N ALA A 45 10.03 0.27 -9.84
CA ALA A 45 10.66 0.06 -11.14
C ALA A 45 10.02 -1.08 -11.96
N MET A 46 9.25 -1.97 -11.33
CA MET A 46 8.51 -3.03 -12.02
C MET A 46 7.29 -2.53 -12.78
N VAL A 47 6.70 -1.40 -12.39
CA VAL A 47 5.47 -0.88 -13.00
C VAL A 47 5.67 -0.62 -14.50
N GLY A 48 4.73 -1.07 -15.32
CA GLY A 48 4.73 -0.93 -16.78
C GLY A 48 5.48 -2.03 -17.54
N LYS A 49 6.32 -2.83 -16.87
CA LYS A 49 7.01 -3.98 -17.51
C LYS A 49 5.99 -4.98 -18.04
N THR A 50 6.31 -5.63 -19.16
CA THR A 50 5.48 -6.71 -19.70
C THR A 50 5.68 -8.00 -18.92
N LYS A 51 4.72 -8.93 -19.00
CA LYS A 51 4.88 -10.28 -18.45
C LYS A 51 6.21 -10.93 -18.83
N ASP A 52 6.57 -10.88 -20.11
CA ASP A 52 7.81 -11.50 -20.61
C ASP A 52 9.06 -10.85 -20.03
N GLN A 53 9.06 -9.53 -19.85
CA GLN A 53 10.15 -8.83 -19.18
C GLN A 53 10.30 -9.29 -17.73
N VAL A 54 9.18 -9.41 -17.00
CA VAL A 54 9.18 -9.91 -15.60
C VAL A 54 9.72 -11.34 -15.55
N LEU A 55 9.23 -12.22 -16.41
CA LEU A 55 9.69 -13.61 -16.45
C LEU A 55 11.17 -13.73 -16.85
N SER A 56 11.65 -12.85 -17.72
CA SER A 56 13.04 -12.84 -18.15
C SER A 56 14.01 -12.40 -17.06
N CYS A 57 13.61 -11.46 -16.19
CA CYS A 57 14.51 -10.91 -15.16
C CYS A 57 14.32 -11.58 -13.79
N ALA A 58 13.09 -11.82 -13.35
CA ALA A 58 12.79 -12.43 -12.05
C ALA A 58 12.65 -13.96 -12.13
N GLY A 59 12.64 -14.54 -13.32
CA GLY A 59 12.43 -15.97 -13.55
C GLY A 59 10.97 -16.40 -13.39
N SER A 60 10.77 -17.72 -13.31
CA SER A 60 9.45 -18.33 -13.19
C SER A 60 8.84 -18.08 -11.80
N PRO A 61 7.58 -17.62 -11.71
CA PRO A 61 6.91 -17.47 -10.44
C PRO A 61 6.58 -18.83 -9.83
N LEU A 62 6.47 -18.89 -8.50
CA LEU A 62 6.01 -20.08 -7.79
C LEU A 62 4.55 -20.38 -8.07
N ARG A 63 3.73 -19.35 -8.27
CA ARG A 63 2.32 -19.48 -8.67
C ARG A 63 1.95 -18.41 -9.68
N GLN A 64 1.16 -18.80 -10.67
CA GLN A 64 0.47 -17.88 -11.57
C GLN A 64 -1.03 -18.13 -11.49
N ALA A 65 -1.81 -17.06 -11.45
CA ALA A 65 -3.27 -17.12 -11.52
C ALA A 65 -3.80 -16.02 -12.46
N THR A 66 -5.03 -16.20 -12.93
CA THR A 66 -5.79 -15.18 -13.67
C THR A 66 -7.09 -14.93 -12.91
N GLU A 67 -7.36 -13.67 -12.58
CA GLU A 67 -8.54 -13.23 -11.83
C GLU A 67 -9.23 -12.11 -12.62
N GLY A 68 -10.25 -12.47 -13.40
CA GLY A 68 -10.84 -11.56 -14.38
C GLY A 68 -9.81 -11.12 -15.41
N GLU A 69 -9.63 -9.80 -15.56
CA GLU A 69 -8.65 -9.18 -16.45
C GLU A 69 -7.22 -9.10 -15.86
N LEU A 70 -7.05 -9.55 -14.61
CA LEU A 70 -5.77 -9.50 -13.92
C LEU A 70 -5.01 -10.82 -14.06
N THR A 71 -3.71 -10.74 -14.27
CA THR A 71 -2.78 -11.86 -14.12
C THR A 71 -1.93 -11.63 -12.87
N LEU A 72 -1.87 -12.61 -11.99
CA LEU A 72 -1.12 -12.57 -10.75
C LEU A 72 0.09 -13.52 -10.84
N LEU A 73 1.30 -13.00 -10.67
CA LEU A 73 2.53 -13.80 -10.55
C LEU A 73 3.03 -13.70 -9.11
N ARG A 74 3.20 -14.83 -8.43
CA ARG A 74 3.60 -14.88 -7.02
C ARG A 74 4.99 -15.49 -6.88
N TYR A 75 5.88 -14.72 -6.29
CA TYR A 75 7.24 -15.08 -5.95
C TYR A 75 7.38 -15.18 -4.43
N TYR A 76 8.33 -15.98 -3.97
CA TYR A 76 8.69 -16.08 -2.56
C TYR A 76 10.19 -16.13 -2.43
N ARG A 77 10.71 -15.43 -1.42
CA ARG A 77 12.09 -15.53 -1.00
C ARG A 77 12.12 -15.74 0.51
N GLU A 78 12.83 -16.78 0.94
CA GLU A 78 13.14 -17.02 2.35
C GLU A 78 14.42 -16.26 2.70
N ALA A 79 14.46 -15.63 3.87
CA ALA A 79 15.65 -15.01 4.39
C ALA A 79 16.73 -16.07 4.73
N PRO A 80 18.02 -15.74 4.61
CA PRO A 80 19.09 -16.61 5.07
C PRO A 80 18.96 -16.99 6.55
N ILE A 81 19.30 -18.23 6.90
CA ILE A 81 19.17 -18.78 8.28
C ILE A 81 20.09 -18.08 9.28
N LEU A 82 21.21 -17.52 8.80
CA LEU A 82 22.18 -16.80 9.60
C LEU A 82 22.05 -15.31 9.30
N GLU A 83 21.83 -14.50 10.34
CA GLU A 83 22.03 -13.06 10.23
C GLU A 83 23.52 -12.75 10.07
N GLU A 84 23.79 -11.55 9.56
CA GLU A 84 25.11 -10.97 9.25
C GLU A 84 26.26 -11.49 10.14
N SER A 85 27.35 -11.90 9.49
CA SER A 85 28.59 -12.28 10.16
C SER A 85 29.33 -11.04 10.65
N PHE A 86 29.48 -10.89 11.97
CA PHE A 86 30.24 -9.79 12.55
C PHE A 86 31.74 -10.05 12.42
N ALA A 87 32.46 -9.22 11.65
CA ALA A 87 33.89 -9.40 11.34
C ALA A 87 34.82 -9.51 12.57
N THR A 88 34.37 -9.07 13.75
CA THR A 88 35.13 -9.09 15.01
C THR A 88 34.86 -10.31 15.88
N SER A 89 33.95 -11.22 15.48
CA SER A 89 33.65 -12.43 16.24
C SER A 89 33.32 -13.61 15.31
N LYS A 90 33.74 -14.83 15.67
CA LYS A 90 33.29 -16.06 15.00
C LYS A 90 31.83 -16.44 15.38
N ALA A 91 31.04 -15.49 15.87
CA ALA A 91 29.68 -15.71 16.34
C ALA A 91 28.68 -15.31 15.26
N SER A 92 27.79 -16.23 14.90
CA SER A 92 26.55 -15.92 14.20
C SER A 92 25.43 -15.80 15.24
N ARG A 93 24.49 -14.88 15.02
CA ARG A 93 23.20 -14.93 15.73
C ARG A 93 22.21 -15.64 14.82
N PRO A 94 21.48 -16.65 15.31
CA PRO A 94 20.38 -17.21 14.53
C PRO A 94 19.36 -16.11 14.27
N GLY A 95 19.01 -15.93 13.00
CA GLY A 95 17.95 -15.02 12.59
C GLY A 95 16.58 -15.55 12.96
N ILE A 96 15.60 -14.66 13.05
CA ILE A 96 14.21 -15.11 13.04
C ILE A 96 13.97 -15.67 11.64
N HIS A 97 13.47 -16.89 11.51
CA HIS A 97 13.07 -17.38 10.18
C HIS A 97 11.96 -16.49 9.63
N HIS A 98 12.25 -15.81 8.53
CA HIS A 98 11.33 -14.93 7.85
C HIS A 98 11.48 -15.04 6.33
N GLY A 99 10.50 -14.52 5.61
CA GLY A 99 10.55 -14.44 4.17
C GLY A 99 9.52 -13.44 3.64
N CYS A 100 9.53 -13.27 2.32
CA CYS A 100 8.65 -12.37 1.64
C CYS A 100 7.92 -13.04 0.48
N TRP A 101 6.61 -12.84 0.41
CA TRP A 101 5.83 -13.01 -0.80
C TRP A 101 5.77 -11.70 -1.58
N ALA A 102 6.13 -11.75 -2.86
CA ALA A 102 5.88 -10.68 -3.81
C ALA A 102 4.82 -11.12 -4.83
N THR A 103 3.73 -10.37 -4.93
CA THR A 103 2.67 -10.59 -5.91
C THR A 103 2.73 -9.50 -6.97
N VAL A 104 3.15 -9.84 -8.18
CA VAL A 104 3.12 -8.97 -9.35
C VAL A 104 1.74 -9.06 -9.97
N ILE A 105 1.05 -7.91 -10.05
CA ILE A 105 -0.28 -7.78 -10.62
C ILE A 105 -0.14 -7.16 -12.00
N LEU A 106 -0.62 -7.88 -13.01
CA LEU A 106 -0.64 -7.40 -14.39
C LEU A 106 -2.08 -7.16 -14.84
N GLN A 107 -2.27 -6.09 -15.59
CA GLN A 107 -3.49 -5.81 -16.34
C GLN A 107 -3.09 -5.55 -17.79
N GLU A 108 -3.82 -6.13 -18.75
CA GLU A 108 -3.51 -5.99 -20.18
C GLU A 108 -2.04 -6.36 -20.51
N GLY A 109 -1.51 -7.37 -19.80
CA GLY A 109 -0.15 -7.87 -20.00
C GLY A 109 0.98 -7.01 -19.43
N ARG A 110 0.67 -5.92 -18.71
CA ARG A 110 1.65 -5.02 -18.08
C ARG A 110 1.48 -4.96 -16.58
N VAL A 111 2.59 -4.83 -15.85
CA VAL A 111 2.57 -4.67 -14.40
C VAL A 111 1.89 -3.35 -14.03
N VAL A 112 0.85 -3.43 -13.22
CA VAL A 112 0.18 -2.26 -12.64
C VAL A 112 0.57 -2.05 -11.18
N GLU A 113 0.91 -3.13 -10.48
CA GLU A 113 1.25 -3.10 -9.06
C GLU A 113 2.12 -4.30 -8.70
N VAL A 114 2.96 -4.12 -7.68
CA VAL A 114 3.62 -5.23 -6.97
C VAL A 114 3.25 -5.10 -5.50
N GLN A 115 2.79 -6.18 -4.88
CA GLN A 115 2.42 -6.21 -3.47
C GLN A 115 3.35 -7.11 -2.68
N TYR A 116 3.90 -6.57 -1.59
CA TYR A 116 4.76 -7.31 -0.67
C TYR A 116 3.98 -7.76 0.56
N ARG A 117 4.28 -8.99 1.00
CA ARG A 117 3.73 -9.56 2.22
C ARG A 117 4.77 -10.38 2.93
N PHE A 118 5.19 -9.89 4.09
CA PHE A 118 6.18 -10.54 4.94
C PHE A 118 5.57 -11.72 5.70
N VAL A 119 6.41 -12.70 6.00
CA VAL A 119 6.08 -13.88 6.78
C VAL A 119 7.19 -14.09 7.80
N PRO A 120 6.95 -13.95 9.10
CA PRO A 120 5.71 -13.43 9.69
C PRO A 120 5.49 -11.95 9.34
N SER A 121 4.23 -11.48 9.38
CA SER A 121 3.87 -10.10 9.00
C SER A 121 4.42 -9.02 9.94
N THR A 122 4.97 -9.43 11.09
CA THR A 122 5.54 -8.55 12.12
C THR A 122 7.03 -8.26 11.89
N VAL A 123 7.67 -8.93 10.93
CA VAL A 123 9.07 -8.73 10.57
C VAL A 123 9.12 -7.97 9.24
N ASP A 124 9.91 -6.91 9.19
CA ASP A 124 10.19 -6.21 7.94
C ASP A 124 11.16 -7.05 7.10
N ALA A 125 10.63 -7.70 6.06
CA ALA A 125 11.38 -8.51 5.10
C ALA A 125 11.42 -7.82 3.73
N SER A 126 11.36 -6.48 3.70
CA SER A 126 11.34 -5.69 2.47
C SER A 126 12.57 -5.92 1.59
N ASN A 127 13.75 -6.03 2.20
CA ASN A 127 15.00 -6.40 1.53
C ASN A 127 14.88 -7.71 0.74
N ASP A 128 14.25 -8.74 1.32
CA ASP A 128 14.06 -10.03 0.65
C ASP A 128 13.12 -9.93 -0.54
N CYS A 129 12.07 -9.11 -0.45
CA CYS A 129 11.19 -8.85 -1.58
C CYS A 129 11.93 -8.13 -2.72
N GLU A 130 12.73 -7.13 -2.37
CA GLU A 130 13.49 -6.32 -3.32
C GLU A 130 14.52 -7.13 -4.07
N GLU A 131 15.14 -8.10 -3.40
CA GLU A 131 16.17 -8.94 -3.99
C GLU A 131 15.63 -9.83 -5.13
N ILE A 132 14.35 -10.18 -5.10
CA ILE A 132 13.67 -10.89 -6.21
C ILE A 132 13.77 -10.07 -7.51
N PHE A 133 13.70 -8.74 -7.42
CA PHE A 133 13.61 -7.85 -8.57
C PHE A 133 14.89 -7.05 -8.85
N VAL A 134 15.99 -7.30 -8.13
CA VAL A 134 17.31 -6.71 -8.45
C VAL A 134 17.72 -6.92 -9.92
N PRO A 135 17.50 -8.09 -10.56
CA PRO A 135 17.83 -8.25 -11.97
C PRO A 135 16.92 -7.46 -12.92
N CYS A 136 15.78 -6.96 -12.43
CA CYS A 136 14.76 -6.28 -13.24
C CYS A 136 14.97 -4.76 -13.32
N VAL A 137 15.84 -4.19 -12.51
CA VAL A 137 16.06 -2.73 -12.42
C VAL A 137 17.36 -2.26 -13.08
N GLN A 138 18.04 -3.16 -13.79
CA GLN A 138 19.26 -2.89 -14.55
C GLN A 138 18.94 -2.27 -15.91
#